data_AF-A0A529HHF1-F1
#
_entry.id   AF-A0A529HHF1-F1
#
_cell.length_a   1.000
_cell.length_b   1.000
_cell.length_c   1.000
_cell.angle_alpha   90.00
_cell.angle_beta   90.00
_cell.angle_gamma   90.00
#
_symmetry.space_group_name_H-M   'P 1'
#
loop_
_entity.id
_entity.type
_entity.pdbx_description
1 polymer ?
#
loop_
_entity_poly.entity_id
_entity_poly.type
_entity_poly.pdbx_seq_one_letter_code
_entity_poly.pdbx_strand_id
1 'polypeptide(L)' 'MSKLYLLRHAKAGWALPGVRDFDRPLDASGIADAEAIGAAMRSRNYVPDLTLCSNAKRARQTLEGLAGQT' A
#
# COMPACT_ATOMS: atom_id res chain seq x y z
N MET A 1 23.30 11.36 -0.43
CA MET A 1 22.35 11.75 -1.49
C MET A 1 20.96 11.27 -1.06
N SER A 2 19.97 12.14 -0.96
CA SER A 2 18.61 11.76 -0.54
C SER A 2 17.84 11.14 -1.70
N LYS A 3 17.05 10.09 -1.43
CA LYS A 3 16.20 9.43 -2.42
C LYS A 3 14.75 9.45 -1.93
N LEU A 4 13.83 9.86 -2.81
CA LEU A 4 12.40 9.92 -2.52
C LEU A 4 11.67 8.86 -3.35
N TYR A 5 10.79 8.10 -2.70
CA TYR A 5 9.91 7.13 -3.34
C TYR A 5 8.48 7.63 -3.28
N LEU A 6 7.78 7.61 -4.41
CA LEU A 6 6.36 7.96 -4.51
C LEU A 6 5.59 6.72 -4.93
N LEU A 7 4.61 6.34 -4.12
CA LEU A 7 3.76 5.18 -4.38
C LEU A 7 2.30 5.54 -4.20
N ARG A 8 1.48 5.23 -5.19
CA ARG A 8 0.02 5.29 -5.09
C ARG A 8 -0.48 4.06 -4.33
N HIS A 9 -1.58 4.20 -3.58
CA HIS A 9 -2.27 3.05 -3.01
C HIS A 9 -2.63 2.01 -4.10
N ALA A 10 -2.59 0.73 -3.74
CA ALA A 10 -3.01 -0.35 -4.61
C ALA A 10 -4.53 -0.30 -4.85
N LYS A 11 -5.03 -1.21 -5.68
CA LYS A 11 -6.43 -1.20 -6.11
C LYS A 11 -7.39 -1.41 -4.92
N ALA A 12 -8.33 -0.49 -4.78
CA ALA A 12 -9.37 -0.54 -3.76
C ALA A 12 -10.68 -1.07 -4.34
N GLY A 13 -11.41 -1.83 -3.53
CA GLY A 13 -12.77 -2.26 -3.87
C GLY A 13 -13.71 -1.07 -4.06
N TRP A 14 -14.82 -1.28 -4.76
CA TRP A 14 -15.89 -0.28 -4.85
C TRP A 14 -16.44 0.03 -3.45
N ALA A 15 -16.91 1.27 -3.25
CA ALA A 15 -17.60 1.60 -2.02
C ALA A 15 -18.88 0.77 -1.92
N LEU A 16 -19.00 -0.02 -0.85
CA LEU A 16 -20.28 -0.64 -0.51
C LEU A 16 -21.26 0.44 -0.04
N PRO A 17 -22.58 0.24 -0.19
CA PRO A 17 -23.57 1.18 0.34
C PRO A 17 -23.32 1.48 1.83
N GLY A 18 -23.26 2.77 2.18
CA GLY A 18 -22.99 3.23 3.55
C GLY A 18 -21.51 3.30 3.95
N VAL A 19 -20.57 2.88 3.10
CA VAL A 19 -19.13 2.99 3.37
C VAL A 19 -18.58 4.30 2.80
N ARG A 20 -17.92 5.09 3.65
CA ARG A 20 -17.23 6.33 3.22
C ARG A 20 -16.04 5.98 2.34
N ASP A 21 -15.70 6.83 1.37
CA ASP A 21 -14.52 6.60 0.50
C ASP A 21 -13.23 6.35 1.30
N PHE A 22 -13.08 7.10 2.40
CA PHE A 22 -11.92 7.00 3.29
C PHE A 22 -11.72 5.60 3.88
N ASP A 23 -12.82 4.88 4.13
CA ASP A 23 -12.83 3.57 4.76
C ASP A 23 -12.82 2.41 3.74
N ARG A 24 -12.72 2.71 2.44
CA ARG A 24 -12.66 1.68 1.39
C ARG A 24 -11.38 0.86 1.51
N PRO A 25 -11.48 -0.48 1.66
CA PRO A 25 -10.31 -1.35 1.70
C PRO A 25 -9.76 -1.66 0.30
N LEU A 26 -8.56 -2.22 0.27
CA LEU A 26 -8.03 -2.90 -0.91
C LEU A 26 -8.95 -4.05 -1.33
N ASP A 27 -9.01 -4.32 -2.63
CA ASP A 27 -9.57 -5.57 -3.13
C ASP A 27 -8.51 -6.69 -3.10
N ALA A 28 -8.93 -7.93 -3.35
CA ALA A 28 -8.02 -9.08 -3.30
C ALA A 28 -6.83 -8.94 -4.27
N SER A 29 -7.05 -8.38 -5.47
CA SER A 29 -5.97 -8.08 -6.41
C SER A 29 -5.02 -7.01 -5.87
N GLY A 30 -5.53 -5.95 -5.26
CA GLY A 30 -4.74 -4.87 -4.70
C GLY A 30 -3.87 -5.32 -3.53
N ILE A 31 -4.33 -6.28 -2.73
CA ILE A 31 -3.52 -6.90 -1.67
C ILE A 31 -2.33 -7.66 -2.30
N ALA A 32 -2.61 -8.54 -3.27
CA ALA A 32 -1.57 -9.31 -3.96
C ALA A 32 -0.57 -8.39 -4.69
N ASP A 33 -1.04 -7.32 -5.32
CA ASP A 33 -0.20 -6.32 -5.98
C ASP A 33 0.72 -5.60 -4.97
N ALA A 34 0.20 -5.24 -3.79
CA ALA A 34 0.99 -4.59 -2.74
C ALA A 34 2.11 -5.52 -2.23
N GLU A 35 1.81 -6.79 -2.01
CA GLU A 35 2.79 -7.80 -1.60
C GLU A 35 3.87 -8.01 -2.67
N ALA A 36 3.47 -8.14 -3.94
CA ALA A 36 4.39 -8.31 -5.06
C ALA A 36 5.34 -7.12 -5.23
N ILE A 37 4.82 -5.90 -5.11
CA ILE A 37 5.65 -4.69 -5.14
C ILE A 37 6.58 -4.64 -3.93
N GLY A 38 6.11 -5.02 -2.74
CA GLY A 38 6.96 -5.10 -1.56
C GLY A 38 8.14 -6.05 -1.75
N ALA A 39 7.89 -7.25 -2.29
CA ALA A 39 8.93 -8.21 -2.61
C ALA A 39 9.93 -7.66 -3.64
N ALA A 40 9.42 -7.00 -4.68
CA ALA A 40 10.23 -6.39 -5.74
C ALA A 40 11.04 -5.17 -5.27
N MET A 41 10.56 -4.43 -4.27
CA MET A 41 11.30 -3.35 -3.62
C MET A 41 12.46 -3.90 -2.79
N ARG A 42 12.23 -4.95 -1.99
CA ARG A 42 13.27 -5.59 -1.17
C ARG A 42 14.39 -6.18 -2.03
N SER A 43 14.04 -6.91 -3.10
CA SER A 43 15.04 -7.53 -3.97
C SER A 43 15.96 -6.52 -4.68
N ARG A 44 15.51 -5.27 -4.82
CA ARG A 44 16.26 -4.16 -5.42
C ARG A 44 16.83 -3.19 -4.39
N ASN A 45 16.74 -3.52 -3.10
CA ASN A 45 17.18 -2.68 -1.99
C ASN A 45 16.54 -1.28 -1.98
N TYR A 46 15.26 -1.20 -2.36
CA TYR A 46 14.44 0.02 -2.31
C TYR A 46 13.69 0.09 -0.97
N VAL A 47 14.46 0.25 0.11
CA VAL A 47 13.93 0.31 1.47
C VAL A 47 14.10 1.74 2.00
N PRO A 48 13.00 2.52 2.14
CA PRO A 48 13.07 3.86 2.68
C PRO A 48 13.27 3.83 4.21
N ASP A 49 14.11 4.73 4.74
CA ASP A 49 14.33 4.87 6.19
C ASP A 49 13.11 5.46 6.92
N LEU A 50 12.31 6.26 6.21
CA LEU A 50 11.08 6.87 6.70
C LEU A 50 9.97 6.72 5.67
N THR A 51 8.80 6.29 6.13
CA THR A 51 7.58 6.21 5.30
C THR A 51 6.51 7.13 5.86
N LEU A 52 5.99 8.02 5.01
CA LEU A 52 4.78 8.80 5.28
C LEU A 52 3.62 8.17 4.52
N CYS A 53 2.49 7.96 5.21
CA CYS A 53 1.33 7.26 4.64
C CYS A 53 0.05 8.05 4.92
N SER A 54 -0.83 8.11 3.91
CA SER A 54 -2.19 8.63 4.11
C SER A 54 -2.96 7.75 5.09
N ASN A 55 -3.83 8.36 5.90
CA ASN A 55 -4.66 7.64 6.87
C ASN A 55 -5.82 6.86 6.23
N ALA A 56 -6.10 7.03 4.93
CA ALA A 56 -7.15 6.27 4.25
C ALA A 56 -6.86 4.77 4.29
N LYS A 57 -7.89 3.94 4.49
CA LYS A 57 -7.74 2.49 4.73
C LYS A 57 -6.94 1.78 3.63
N ARG A 58 -7.25 2.06 2.37
CA ARG A 58 -6.51 1.53 1.20
C ARG A 58 -5.01 1.85 1.21
N ALA A 59 -4.61 3.03 1.69
CA ALA A 59 -3.20 3.43 1.73
C ALA A 59 -2.46 2.67 2.83
N ARG A 60 -3.07 2.54 4.01
CA ARG A 60 -2.55 1.75 5.15
C ARG A 60 -2.37 0.28 4.78
N GLN A 61 -3.39 -0.33 4.17
CA GLN A 61 -3.32 -1.73 3.72
C GLN A 61 -2.29 -1.94 2.60
N THR A 62 -2.08 -0.96 1.72
CA THR A 62 -0.99 -1.03 0.73
C THR A 62 0.35 -1.07 1.45
N LEU A 63 0.56 -0.22 2.46
CA LEU A 63 1.79 -0.19 3.24
C LEU A 63 2.01 -1.50 4.01
N GLU A 64 0.97 -2.09 4.57
CA GLU A 64 1.04 -3.40 5.23
C GLU A 64 1.51 -4.50 4.25
N GLY A 65 0.94 -4.56 3.05
CA GLY A 65 1.38 -5.50 2.00
C GLY A 65 2.83 -5.27 1.57
N LEU A 66 3.28 -4.01 1.45
CA LEU A 66 4.67 -3.68 1.16
C LEU A 66 5.62 -4.16 2.26
N ALA A 67 5.27 -3.89 3.53
CA ALA A 67 6.08 -4.20 4.71
C ALA A 67 6.15 -5.71 5.01
N GLY A 68 5.19 -6.47 4.49
CA GLY A 68 5.07 -7.92 4.71
C GLY A 68 4.52 -8.22 6.10
N GLN A 69 3.90 -9.39 6.27
CA GLN A 69 3.51 -9.86 7.60
C GLN A 69 4.79 -10.20 8.39
N THR A 70 4.97 -9.58 9.55
CA THR A 70 6.01 -9.99 10.53
C THR A 70 5.49 -11.13 11.38
#